data_AF-A0A2E0DC35-F1
#
_entry.id   AF-A0A2E0DC35-F1
#
_cell.length_a   1.000
_cell.length_b   1.000
_cell.length_c   1.000
_cell.angle_alpha   90.00
_cell.angle_beta   90.00
_cell.angle_gamma   90.00
#
_symmetry.space_group_name_H-M   'P 1'
#
loop_
_entity.id
_entity.type
_entity.pdbx_description
1 polymer ?
#
loop_
_entity_poly.entity_id
_entity_poly.type
_entity_poly.pdbx_seq_one_letter_code
_entity_poly.pdbx_strand_id
1 'polypeptide(L)'
;MKFLYFLFIILASSTYRCADDVVDCNEASQNMVGEWSGIINYTNPYSANGKTHNFSLYINSSKDCTFKGFITFEDSNTSFNVSGAIDIYGWVSFIEEDYRFDSGEYSDCVFFEGNNNTCETWPYLRWKEGTKYEETRIKIDPNILTGKIHRPNSFESRWRLLRGDYSISKK
;
A
#
# COMPACT_ATOMS: atom_id res chain seq x y z
N MET A 1 8.52 -2.10 -46.28
CA MET A 1 7.52 -1.46 -45.39
C MET A 1 7.10 -2.44 -44.30
N LYS A 2 7.85 -2.54 -43.20
CA LYS A 2 7.50 -3.39 -42.04
C LYS A 2 8.11 -2.89 -40.72
N PHE A 3 9.14 -2.03 -40.79
CA PHE A 3 9.83 -1.46 -39.64
C PHE A 3 9.13 -0.27 -38.96
N LEU A 4 8.15 0.35 -39.62
CA LEU A 4 7.46 1.54 -39.09
C LEU A 4 6.29 1.23 -38.14
N TYR A 5 5.85 -0.03 -38.05
CA TYR A 5 4.75 -0.41 -37.16
C TYR A 5 5.17 -0.70 -35.72
N PHE A 6 6.45 -1.01 -35.47
CA PHE A 6 6.92 -1.35 -34.12
C PHE A 6 7.10 -0.13 -33.22
N LEU A 7 7.33 1.06 -33.77
CA LEU A 7 7.51 2.29 -32.99
C LEU A 7 6.19 2.81 -32.40
N PHE A 8 5.05 2.57 -33.06
CA PHE A 8 3.74 2.97 -32.57
C PHE A 8 3.23 2.13 -31.38
N ILE A 9 3.65 0.85 -31.28
CA ILE A 9 3.19 -0.05 -30.23
C ILE A 9 3.89 0.24 -28.88
N ILE A 10 5.12 0.78 -28.93
CA ILE A 10 5.86 1.17 -27.72
C ILE A 10 5.34 2.51 -27.16
N LEU A 11 4.85 3.40 -28.01
CA LEU A 11 4.21 4.67 -27.60
C LEU A 11 2.77 4.49 -27.09
N ALA A 12 2.07 3.43 -27.48
CA ALA A 12 0.70 3.16 -27.03
C ALA A 12 0.62 2.43 -25.68
N SER A 13 1.73 1.94 -25.15
CA SER A 13 1.81 1.26 -23.84
C SER A 13 2.28 2.18 -22.71
N SER A 14 2.77 3.39 -23.01
CA SER A 14 2.69 4.49 -22.05
C SER A 14 1.24 4.96 -22.05
N THR A 15 0.46 4.50 -21.07
CA THR A 15 -0.74 5.23 -20.66
C THR A 15 -0.32 6.68 -20.48
N TYR A 16 -0.75 7.50 -21.43
CA TYR A 16 -0.46 8.92 -21.52
C TYR A 16 -0.94 9.51 -20.19
N ARG A 17 0.00 9.77 -19.28
CA ARG A 17 -0.26 10.54 -18.05
C ARG A 17 -0.52 11.95 -18.54
N CYS A 18 -1.77 12.25 -18.89
CA CYS A 18 -2.16 13.57 -19.37
C CYS A 18 -1.66 14.61 -18.37
N ALA A 19 -0.83 15.54 -18.86
CA ALA A 19 -0.14 16.54 -18.09
C ALA A 19 -1.06 17.66 -17.56
N ASP A 20 -2.37 17.56 -17.80
CA ASP A 20 -3.33 18.63 -17.52
C ASP A 20 -3.79 18.69 -16.04
N ASP A 21 -3.45 17.69 -15.23
CA ASP A 21 -3.85 17.59 -13.81
C ASP A 21 -2.64 17.56 -12.86
N VAL A 22 -1.75 18.56 -12.97
CA VAL A 22 -0.72 18.74 -11.95
C VAL A 22 -1.39 19.21 -10.66
N VAL A 23 -1.09 18.55 -9.55
CA VAL A 23 -1.59 18.94 -8.23
C VAL A 23 -0.52 19.68 -7.44
N ASP A 24 -0.93 20.61 -6.57
CA ASP A 24 -0.04 21.08 -5.51
C ASP A 24 0.14 19.94 -4.49
N CYS A 25 1.27 19.23 -4.59
CA CYS A 25 1.52 18.09 -3.73
C CYS A 25 1.75 18.48 -2.26
N ASN A 26 2.10 19.73 -1.97
CA ASN A 26 2.18 20.21 -0.58
C ASN A 26 0.78 20.35 0.01
N GLU A 27 -0.12 21.04 -0.69
CA GLU A 27 -1.52 21.16 -0.26
C GLU A 27 -2.17 19.77 -0.16
N ALA A 28 -1.95 18.91 -1.16
CA ALA A 28 -2.46 17.54 -1.15
C ALA A 28 -1.94 16.74 0.05
N SER A 29 -0.66 16.87 0.41
CA SER A 29 -0.08 16.20 1.58
C SER A 29 -0.61 16.74 2.90
N GLN A 30 -0.95 18.02 2.99
CA GLN A 30 -1.63 18.61 4.15
C GLN A 30 -3.07 18.08 4.25
N ASN A 31 -3.77 17.96 3.13
CA ASN A 31 -5.11 17.39 3.07
C ASN A 31 -5.15 15.91 3.45
N MET A 32 -4.02 15.20 3.40
CA MET A 32 -3.92 13.83 3.92
C MET A 32 -3.94 13.75 5.45
N VAL A 33 -3.57 14.82 6.18
CA VAL A 33 -3.52 14.82 7.64
C VAL A 33 -4.90 14.51 8.22
N GLY A 34 -4.95 13.60 9.19
CA GLY A 34 -6.18 13.11 9.82
C GLY A 34 -6.29 11.59 9.82
N GLU A 35 -7.50 11.11 10.13
CA GLU A 35 -7.84 9.69 10.15
C GLU A 35 -8.52 9.27 8.85
N TRP A 36 -8.03 8.18 8.28
CA TRP A 36 -8.63 7.49 7.16
C TRP A 36 -8.98 6.08 7.61
N SER A 37 -10.13 5.56 7.19
CA SER A 37 -10.54 4.21 7.55
C SER A 37 -11.18 3.50 6.38
N GLY A 38 -11.05 2.17 6.36
CA GLY A 38 -11.72 1.36 5.37
C GLY A 38 -11.23 -0.08 5.40
N ILE A 39 -11.12 -0.68 4.22
CA ILE A 39 -10.97 -2.13 4.08
C ILE A 39 -9.85 -2.48 3.12
N ILE A 40 -9.17 -3.58 3.42
CA ILE A 40 -8.27 -4.30 2.52
C ILE A 40 -8.95 -5.60 2.11
N ASN A 41 -8.90 -5.92 0.83
CA ASN A 41 -9.34 -7.19 0.25
C ASN A 41 -8.13 -7.90 -0.37
N TYR A 42 -7.73 -9.04 0.18
CA TYR A 42 -6.56 -9.77 -0.32
C TYR A 42 -6.92 -10.63 -1.54
N THR A 43 -6.03 -10.63 -2.53
CA THR A 43 -6.16 -11.41 -3.76
C THR A 43 -5.05 -12.46 -3.90
N ASN A 44 -3.90 -12.25 -3.24
CA ASN A 44 -2.83 -13.23 -3.14
C ASN A 44 -2.12 -13.15 -1.77
N PRO A 45 -1.52 -14.26 -1.30
CA PRO A 45 -1.48 -15.59 -1.93
C PRO A 45 -2.84 -16.32 -1.91
N TYR A 46 -2.96 -17.49 -2.53
CA TYR A 46 -4.23 -18.24 -2.62
C TYR A 46 -4.92 -18.43 -1.26
N SER A 47 -4.15 -18.69 -0.21
CA SER A 47 -4.65 -18.84 1.17
C SER A 47 -5.23 -17.55 1.78
N ALA A 48 -4.84 -16.39 1.27
CA ALA A 48 -5.36 -15.09 1.67
C ALA A 48 -6.52 -14.61 0.78
N ASN A 49 -6.76 -15.26 -0.36
CA ASN A 49 -7.72 -14.76 -1.34
C ASN A 49 -9.15 -14.68 -0.77
N GLY A 50 -9.76 -13.50 -0.86
CA GLY A 50 -11.09 -13.20 -0.32
C GLY A 50 -11.10 -12.93 1.19
N LYS A 51 -9.95 -12.94 1.87
CA LYS A 51 -9.83 -12.42 3.23
C LYS A 51 -9.86 -10.90 3.21
N THR A 52 -10.30 -10.32 4.31
CA THR A 52 -10.42 -8.87 4.45
C THR A 52 -9.92 -8.42 5.81
N HIS A 53 -9.39 -7.20 5.87
CA HIS A 53 -9.07 -6.52 7.13
C HIS A 53 -9.64 -5.11 7.08
N ASN A 54 -10.34 -4.72 8.15
CA ASN A 54 -10.65 -3.32 8.39
C ASN A 54 -9.45 -2.65 9.03
N PHE A 55 -9.12 -1.45 8.58
CA PHE A 55 -7.95 -0.74 9.07
C PHE A 55 -8.17 0.77 9.08
N SER A 56 -7.37 1.43 9.91
CA SER A 56 -7.28 2.89 9.97
C SER A 56 -5.85 3.34 9.71
N LEU A 57 -5.69 4.39 8.91
CA LEU A 57 -4.46 5.11 8.66
C LEU A 57 -4.55 6.50 9.31
N TYR A 58 -3.65 6.76 10.26
CA TYR A 58 -3.55 8.02 10.98
C TYR A 58 -2.35 8.79 10.49
N ILE A 59 -2.59 9.93 9.85
CA ILE A 59 -1.53 10.80 9.32
C ILE A 59 -1.34 11.97 10.28
N ASN A 60 -0.19 11.99 10.96
CA ASN A 60 0.11 12.95 12.03
C ASN A 60 0.90 14.17 11.55
N SER A 61 1.63 14.03 10.46
CA SER A 61 2.47 15.10 9.94
C SER A 61 2.62 14.99 8.42
N SER A 62 2.71 16.13 7.75
CA SER A 62 3.08 16.22 6.35
C SER A 62 4.11 17.32 6.12
N LYS A 63 4.99 17.11 5.15
CA LYS A 63 6.04 18.05 4.75
C LYS A 63 6.52 17.74 3.35
N ASP A 64 6.67 18.76 2.51
CA ASP A 64 7.32 18.67 1.19
C ASP A 64 6.83 17.47 0.35
N CYS A 65 5.51 17.42 0.10
CA CYS A 65 4.84 16.34 -0.65
C CYS A 65 4.95 14.93 -0.04
N THR A 66 5.41 14.82 1.20
CA THR A 66 5.48 13.59 1.98
C THR A 66 4.61 13.67 3.23
N PHE A 67 4.25 12.52 3.77
CA PHE A 67 3.51 12.40 5.01
C PHE A 67 3.99 11.22 5.85
N LYS A 68 3.77 11.32 7.17
CA LYS A 68 4.08 10.28 8.14
C LYS A 68 2.89 10.04 9.05
N GLY A 69 2.79 8.80 9.49
CA GLY A 69 1.65 8.33 10.24
C GLY A 69 1.86 6.94 10.81
N PHE A 70 0.76 6.29 11.13
CA PHE A 70 0.74 4.90 11.52
C PHE A 70 -0.58 4.24 11.08
N ILE A 71 -0.54 2.93 10.96
CA ILE A 71 -1.69 2.10 10.55
C ILE A 71 -2.06 1.13 11.67
N THR A 72 -3.36 0.92 11.87
CA THR A 72 -3.91 -0.02 12.86
C THR A 72 -4.98 -0.89 12.21
N PHE A 73 -5.19 -2.09 12.76
CA PHE A 73 -6.18 -3.06 12.26
C PHE A 73 -7.24 -3.32 13.34
N GLU A 74 -8.49 -3.58 12.93
CA GLU A 74 -9.56 -3.85 13.91
C GLU A 74 -9.41 -5.21 14.60
N ASP A 75 -8.78 -6.18 13.94
CA ASP A 75 -8.67 -7.57 14.38
C ASP A 75 -7.27 -7.96 14.85
N SER A 76 -6.37 -6.99 15.03
CA SER A 76 -5.02 -7.21 15.55
C SER A 76 -4.55 -5.98 16.33
N ASN A 77 -3.73 -6.21 17.34
CA ASN A 77 -3.05 -5.14 18.06
C ASN A 77 -1.77 -4.68 17.35
N THR A 78 -1.28 -5.44 16.37
CA THR A 78 -0.12 -5.07 15.56
C THR A 78 -0.42 -3.82 14.76
N SER A 79 0.52 -2.89 14.80
CA SER A 79 0.45 -1.62 14.09
C SER A 79 1.81 -1.24 13.54
N PHE A 80 1.83 -0.49 12.44
CA PHE A 80 3.06 -0.08 11.76
C PHE A 80 3.14 1.43 11.69
N ASN A 81 4.35 1.97 11.83
CA ASN A 81 4.62 3.32 11.37
C ASN A 81 4.58 3.33 9.83
N VAL A 82 4.11 4.45 9.28
CA VAL A 82 3.92 4.61 7.84
C VAL A 82 4.63 5.87 7.36
N SER A 83 5.33 5.75 6.25
CA SER A 83 5.82 6.87 5.45
C SER A 83 5.16 6.84 4.07
N GLY A 84 4.81 8.01 3.55
CA GLY A 84 4.17 8.14 2.25
C GLY A 84 4.55 9.41 1.52
N ALA A 85 4.24 9.42 0.22
CA ALA A 85 4.54 10.50 -0.69
C ALA A 85 3.41 10.68 -1.71
N ILE A 86 3.27 11.92 -2.17
CA ILE A 86 2.37 12.32 -3.25
C ILE A 86 3.22 12.85 -4.39
N ASP A 87 3.02 12.31 -5.59
CA ASP A 87 3.69 12.82 -6.78
C ASP A 87 2.98 14.05 -7.37
N ILE A 88 3.64 14.70 -8.33
CA ILE A 88 3.13 15.90 -9.01
C ILE A 88 1.82 15.66 -9.78
N TYR A 89 1.44 14.41 -10.02
CA TYR A 89 0.21 14.01 -10.71
C TYR A 89 -0.90 13.55 -9.74
N GLY A 90 -0.65 13.67 -8.43
CA GLY A 90 -1.60 13.34 -7.38
C GLY A 90 -1.67 11.85 -7.05
N TRP A 91 -0.68 11.05 -7.46
CA TRP A 91 -0.57 9.66 -7.03
C TRP A 91 0.00 9.59 -5.62
N VAL A 92 -0.72 8.90 -4.74
CA VAL A 92 -0.32 8.60 -3.37
C VAL A 92 0.32 7.23 -3.33
N SER A 93 1.42 7.14 -2.61
CA SER A 93 1.98 5.86 -2.18
C SER A 93 2.42 5.94 -0.74
N PHE A 94 2.31 4.84 0.00
CA PHE A 94 2.84 4.73 1.35
C PHE A 94 3.26 3.30 1.68
N ILE A 95 4.13 3.14 2.68
CA ILE A 95 4.70 1.85 3.08
C ILE A 95 4.64 1.67 4.59
N GLU A 96 4.33 0.46 5.03
CA GLU A 96 4.54 0.00 6.41
C GLU A 96 6.05 -0.14 6.65
N GLU A 97 6.65 0.74 7.45
CA GLU A 97 8.11 0.77 7.69
C GLU A 97 8.51 -0.18 8.82
N ASP A 98 8.28 0.25 10.06
CA ASP A 98 8.62 -0.46 11.28
C ASP A 98 7.40 -0.70 12.17
N TYR A 99 7.44 -1.70 13.03
CA TYR A 99 6.40 -1.91 14.04
C TYR A 99 6.30 -0.71 14.97
N ARG A 100 5.09 -0.13 15.03
CA ARG A 100 4.72 0.79 16.12
C ARG A 100 4.40 -0.01 17.39
N PHE A 101 3.66 -1.10 17.21
CA PHE A 101 3.40 -2.10 18.23
C PHE A 101 3.39 -3.46 17.56
N ASP A 102 4.20 -4.39 18.06
CA ASP A 102 4.25 -5.76 17.59
C ASP A 102 3.55 -6.64 18.63
N SER A 103 2.41 -7.26 18.25
CA SER A 103 1.73 -8.22 19.11
C SER A 103 2.18 -9.68 18.93
N GLY A 104 3.24 -9.91 18.16
CA GLY A 104 3.89 -11.20 18.06
C GLY A 104 3.46 -12.04 16.86
N GLU A 105 2.47 -11.62 16.05
CA GLU A 105 1.92 -12.51 15.02
C GLU A 105 2.98 -12.99 14.02
N TYR A 106 3.85 -12.11 13.54
CA TYR A 106 4.95 -12.51 12.66
C TYR A 106 6.21 -12.86 13.44
N SER A 107 6.60 -12.04 14.43
CA SER A 107 7.86 -12.19 15.17
C SER A 107 7.90 -13.46 16.03
N ASP A 108 6.81 -13.80 16.72
CA ASP A 108 6.75 -15.05 17.50
C ASP A 108 6.77 -16.27 16.58
N CYS A 109 6.09 -16.20 15.42
CA CYS A 109 6.20 -17.27 14.44
C CYS A 109 7.66 -17.50 14.06
N VAL A 110 8.40 -16.44 13.71
CA VAL A 110 9.83 -16.55 13.34
C VAL A 110 10.68 -17.06 14.50
N PHE A 111 10.32 -16.71 15.73
CA PHE A 111 11.04 -17.16 16.92
C PHE A 111 10.83 -18.65 17.22
N PHE A 112 9.60 -19.15 17.10
CA PHE A 112 9.25 -20.55 17.41
C PHE A 112 9.48 -21.50 16.25
N GLU A 113 9.20 -21.06 15.02
CA GLU A 113 9.41 -21.85 13.82
C GLU A 113 10.86 -21.68 13.37
N GLY A 114 11.70 -22.70 13.58
CA GLY A 114 13.09 -22.73 13.11
C GLY A 114 13.27 -22.68 11.58
N ASN A 115 12.19 -22.48 10.83
CA ASN A 115 12.17 -22.32 9.38
C ASN A 115 11.27 -21.14 8.98
N ASN A 116 11.89 -20.08 8.45
CA ASN A 116 11.20 -18.86 8.00
C ASN A 116 10.06 -19.15 7.00
N ASN A 117 10.09 -20.26 6.27
CA ASN A 117 9.08 -20.56 5.25
C ASN A 117 7.64 -20.65 5.80
N THR A 118 7.45 -21.08 7.05
CA THR A 118 6.11 -21.13 7.67
C THR A 118 5.56 -19.73 7.88
N CYS A 119 6.39 -18.82 8.41
CA CYS A 119 6.00 -17.44 8.72
C CYS A 119 5.87 -16.57 7.47
N GLU A 120 6.53 -16.96 6.38
CA GLU A 120 6.32 -16.38 5.05
C GLU A 120 5.02 -16.86 4.36
N THR A 121 4.03 -17.34 5.12
CA THR A 121 2.70 -17.70 4.63
C THR A 121 1.58 -17.00 5.40
N TRP A 122 0.39 -16.95 4.79
CA TRP A 122 -0.81 -16.50 5.47
C TRP A 122 -1.13 -17.39 6.70
N PRO A 123 -1.50 -16.81 7.86
CA PRO A 123 -1.76 -15.40 8.10
C PRO A 123 -0.53 -14.58 8.52
N TYR A 124 0.54 -15.22 9.01
CA TYR A 124 1.70 -14.56 9.63
C TYR A 124 2.35 -13.52 8.72
N LEU A 125 2.48 -13.85 7.44
CA LEU A 125 3.05 -12.99 6.40
C LEU A 125 2.39 -11.62 6.29
N ARG A 126 1.11 -11.49 6.67
CA ARG A 126 0.42 -10.20 6.67
C ARG A 126 1.09 -9.24 7.65
N TRP A 127 1.48 -9.75 8.80
CA TRP A 127 2.00 -8.95 9.91
C TRP A 127 3.48 -8.63 9.77
N LYS A 128 4.07 -8.89 8.60
CA LYS A 128 5.45 -8.53 8.28
C LYS A 128 5.50 -7.10 7.74
N GLU A 129 6.48 -6.33 8.20
CA GLU A 129 6.82 -5.00 7.70
C GLU A 129 7.04 -4.97 6.16
N GLY A 130 6.88 -3.79 5.57
CA GLY A 130 7.22 -3.52 4.17
C GLY A 130 6.04 -3.57 3.19
N THR A 131 4.79 -3.75 3.63
CA THR A 131 3.64 -3.68 2.73
C THR A 131 3.52 -2.27 2.14
N LYS A 132 3.49 -2.18 0.81
CA LYS A 132 3.26 -0.94 0.07
C LYS A 132 1.80 -0.81 -0.34
N TYR A 133 1.34 0.43 -0.31
CA TYR A 133 0.05 0.89 -0.76
C TYR A 133 0.31 1.90 -1.87
N GLU A 134 -0.18 1.60 -3.08
CA GLU A 134 0.13 2.40 -4.26
C GLU A 134 -1.03 2.34 -5.27
N GLU A 135 -0.80 2.86 -6.49
CA GLU A 135 -1.81 2.98 -7.54
C GLU A 135 -3.07 3.73 -7.08
N THR A 136 -2.87 4.68 -6.16
CA THR A 136 -3.94 5.50 -5.59
C THR A 136 -3.81 6.91 -6.11
N ARG A 137 -4.89 7.49 -6.60
CA ARG A 137 -4.93 8.91 -6.97
C ARG A 137 -5.83 9.66 -6.00
N ILE A 138 -5.38 10.81 -5.51
CA ILE A 138 -6.20 11.66 -4.63
C ILE A 138 -7.44 12.10 -5.39
N LYS A 139 -8.60 11.82 -4.80
CA LYS A 139 -9.85 12.48 -5.14
C LYS A 139 -10.22 13.38 -3.97
N ILE A 140 -10.24 14.68 -4.21
CA ILE A 140 -10.57 15.69 -3.18
C ILE A 140 -12.09 15.66 -2.91
N ASP A 141 -12.88 15.23 -3.89
CA ASP A 141 -14.32 15.00 -3.74
C ASP A 141 -14.74 13.75 -4.54
N PRO A 142 -15.13 12.64 -3.88
CA PRO A 142 -15.09 12.40 -2.43
C PRO A 142 -13.66 12.08 -1.95
N ASN A 143 -13.34 12.41 -0.68
CA ASN A 143 -12.09 12.07 0.01
C ASN A 143 -11.90 10.55 0.20
N ILE A 144 -11.62 9.86 -0.90
CA ILE A 144 -11.48 8.40 -0.98
C ILE A 144 -10.16 8.08 -1.67
N LEU A 145 -9.44 7.14 -1.08
CA LEU A 145 -8.24 6.55 -1.64
C LEU A 145 -8.52 5.09 -1.92
N THR A 146 -8.41 4.70 -3.19
CA THR A 146 -8.55 3.32 -3.63
C THR A 146 -7.32 2.96 -4.45
N GLY A 147 -6.70 1.84 -4.10
CA GLY A 147 -5.47 1.40 -4.74
C GLY A 147 -5.14 -0.05 -4.49
N LYS A 148 -3.89 -0.40 -4.76
CA LYS A 148 -3.36 -1.74 -4.59
C LYS A 148 -2.47 -1.81 -3.36
N ILE A 149 -2.53 -2.96 -2.69
CA ILE A 149 -1.50 -3.35 -1.74
C ILE A 149 -0.61 -4.41 -2.38
N HIS A 150 0.69 -4.32 -2.13
CA HIS A 150 1.61 -5.41 -2.39
C HIS A 150 2.83 -5.30 -1.49
N ARG A 151 3.46 -6.44 -1.20
CA ARG A 151 4.76 -6.43 -0.55
C ARG A 151 5.86 -6.54 -1.62
N PRO A 152 6.70 -5.50 -1.78
CA PRO A 152 7.76 -5.47 -2.78
C PRO A 152 8.89 -6.40 -2.37
N ASN A 153 8.97 -7.59 -2.98
CA ASN A 153 10.19 -8.38 -2.90
C ASN A 153 10.41 -9.13 -4.22
N SER A 154 11.58 -8.90 -4.83
CA SER A 154 11.99 -9.46 -6.12
C SER A 154 12.44 -10.93 -6.04
N PHE A 155 12.61 -11.47 -4.83
CA PHE A 155 13.12 -12.84 -4.62
C PHE A 155 12.11 -13.80 -4.00
N GLU A 156 10.86 -13.38 -3.81
CA GLU A 156 9.83 -14.22 -3.23
C GLU A 156 9.11 -15.07 -4.29
N SER A 157 8.88 -16.34 -3.96
CA SER A 157 8.05 -17.21 -4.78
C SER A 157 6.63 -16.64 -4.89
N ARG A 158 5.97 -16.83 -6.05
CA ARG A 158 4.64 -16.26 -6.34
C ARG A 158 3.58 -16.53 -5.26
N TRP A 159 3.69 -17.65 -4.54
CA TRP A 159 2.81 -18.05 -3.44
C TRP A 159 3.08 -17.34 -2.09
N ARG A 160 4.08 -16.46 -2.02
CA ARG A 160 4.41 -15.61 -0.87
C ARG A 160 4.14 -14.12 -1.14
N LEU A 161 3.72 -13.78 -2.35
CA LEU A 161 3.42 -12.40 -2.71
C LEU A 161 2.07 -12.00 -2.12
N LEU A 162 2.11 -11.22 -1.04
CA LEU A 162 0.94 -10.56 -0.50
C LEU A 162 0.48 -9.50 -1.49
N ARG A 163 -0.77 -9.60 -1.95
CA ARG A 163 -1.41 -8.62 -2.85
C ARG A 163 -2.87 -8.45 -2.49
N GLY A 164 -3.40 -7.29 -2.84
CA GLY A 164 -4.79 -6.97 -2.59
C GLY A 164 -5.17 -5.60 -3.13
N ASP A 165 -6.40 -5.26 -2.84
CA ASP A 165 -7.02 -3.97 -3.11
C ASP A 165 -7.37 -3.33 -1.78
N TYR A 166 -7.24 -2.02 -1.67
CA TYR A 166 -7.72 -1.29 -0.50
C TYR A 166 -8.60 -0.13 -0.91
N SER A 167 -9.52 0.25 -0.03
CA SER A 167 -10.30 1.47 -0.14
C SER A 167 -10.48 2.08 1.24
N ILE A 168 -10.10 3.34 1.38
CA ILE A 168 -10.23 4.12 2.62
C ILE A 168 -10.87 5.47 2.33
N SER A 169 -11.68 5.94 3.25
CA SER A 169 -12.26 7.29 3.23
C SER A 169 -11.79 8.08 4.44
N LYS A 170 -11.64 9.40 4.25
CA LYS A 170 -11.33 10.30 5.36
C LYS A 170 -12.54 10.41 6.29
N LYS A 171 -12.32 10.36 7.61
CA LYS A 171 -13.35 10.62 8.63
C LYS A 171 -13.56 12.10 8.89
#